data_AF-A0A961CKF3-F1
#
_entry.id   AF-A0A961CKF3-F1
#
_cell.length_a   1.000
_cell.length_b   1.000
_cell.length_c   1.000
_cell.angle_alpha   90.00
_cell.angle_beta   90.00
_cell.angle_gamma   90.00
#
_symmetry.space_group_name_H-M   'P 1'
#
loop_
_entity.id
_entity.type
_entity.pdbx_description
1 polymer ?
#
loop_
_entity_poly.entity_id
_entity_poly.type
_entity_poly.pdbx_seq_one_letter_code
_entity_poly.pdbx_strand_id
1 'polypeptide(L)'
;MVPRKMLAGGFCLRGTAVIALTAVALLAGGCSRAIDGTPVATPGEAGIGAGAALLETTCREYVPMGQSGRREVMVAIGEAGNRLVAANPDLWAGVAAALCTFADPSAPVKDVVTGGVR
;
A
#
# COMPACT_ATOMS: atom_id res chain seq x y z
N MET A 1 -41.40 9.30 33.49
CA MET A 1 -40.92 9.22 32.10
C MET A 1 -39.95 8.06 31.98
N VAL A 2 -40.23 7.12 31.07
CA VAL A 2 -39.36 6.00 30.60
C VAL A 2 -39.56 5.97 29.07
N PRO A 3 -38.50 5.80 28.23
CA PRO A 3 -37.98 4.49 27.77
C PRO A 3 -36.46 4.38 27.94
N ARG A 4 -35.76 3.26 28.23
CA ARG A 4 -35.81 1.84 27.80
C ARG A 4 -35.63 1.61 26.28
N LYS A 5 -34.37 1.41 25.87
CA LYS A 5 -33.88 0.44 24.85
C LYS A 5 -32.45 0.05 25.27
N MET A 6 -32.21 -1.17 25.77
CA MET A 6 -31.88 -2.42 25.03
C MET A 6 -30.45 -2.35 24.43
N LEU A 7 -29.43 -3.04 24.97
CA LEU A 7 -29.13 -4.50 24.97
C LEU A 7 -28.03 -4.83 23.94
N ALA A 8 -26.88 -5.27 24.44
CA ALA A 8 -25.92 -6.25 23.88
C ALA A 8 -24.56 -5.94 24.56
N GLY A 9 -24.05 -6.69 25.53
CA GLY A 9 -24.05 -8.14 25.66
C GLY A 9 -22.58 -8.51 25.93
N GLY A 10 -22.17 -8.37 27.19
CA GLY A 10 -20.86 -8.84 27.65
C GLY A 10 -20.89 -10.35 27.84
N PHE A 11 -19.81 -11.02 27.42
CA PHE A 11 -19.51 -12.38 27.86
C PHE A 11 -17.99 -12.62 27.82
N CYS A 12 -17.25 -12.00 28.74
CA CYS A 12 -15.94 -12.52 29.13
C CYS A 12 -16.19 -13.65 30.13
N LEU A 13 -16.22 -14.88 29.62
CA LEU A 13 -16.50 -16.08 30.40
C LEU A 13 -15.39 -16.27 31.46
N ARG A 14 -15.76 -16.13 32.73
CA ARG A 14 -15.02 -16.67 33.88
C ARG A 14 -15.07 -18.20 33.80
N GLY A 15 -13.92 -18.86 33.94
CA GLY A 15 -13.87 -20.32 34.08
C GLY A 15 -12.46 -20.83 34.36
N THR A 16 -12.12 -20.99 35.65
CA THR A 16 -11.08 -21.91 36.10
C THR A 16 -11.43 -23.33 35.70
N ALA A 17 -10.53 -24.06 35.02
CA ALA A 17 -9.98 -25.37 35.42
C ALA A 17 -9.64 -26.33 34.25
N VAL A 18 -8.57 -27.10 34.51
CA VAL A 18 -8.20 -28.45 34.04
C VAL A 18 -7.58 -28.65 32.64
N ILE A 19 -6.41 -29.28 32.67
CA ILE A 19 -5.63 -29.92 31.60
C ILE A 19 -6.46 -31.02 30.92
N ALA A 20 -6.59 -30.98 29.59
CA ALA A 20 -6.92 -32.16 28.79
C ALA A 20 -6.41 -32.01 27.35
N LEU A 21 -5.84 -33.10 26.82
CA LEU A 21 -5.28 -33.24 25.48
C LEU A 21 -6.34 -33.09 24.36
N THR A 22 -5.82 -32.83 23.15
CA THR A 22 -6.37 -33.07 21.80
C THR A 22 -7.23 -32.00 21.09
N ALA A 23 -6.84 -31.82 19.81
CA ALA A 23 -7.61 -31.42 18.63
C ALA A 23 -7.89 -29.92 18.34
N VAL A 24 -7.26 -29.48 17.24
CA VAL A 24 -7.71 -28.54 16.19
C VAL A 24 -9.01 -27.79 16.45
N ALA A 25 -8.92 -26.46 16.58
CA ALA A 25 -9.94 -25.54 16.05
C ALA A 25 -9.40 -24.12 15.97
N LEU A 26 -9.74 -23.48 14.85
CA LEU A 26 -9.73 -22.05 14.58
C LEU A 26 -10.23 -21.23 15.77
N LEU A 27 -9.64 -20.06 15.97
CA LEU A 27 -10.17 -18.82 16.57
C LEU A 27 -9.02 -18.07 17.25
N ALA A 28 -8.12 -17.50 16.44
CA ALA A 28 -7.25 -16.40 16.90
C ALA A 28 -8.09 -15.11 16.98
N GLY A 29 -9.12 -15.12 17.84
CA GLY A 29 -9.71 -13.91 18.39
C GLY A 29 -8.78 -13.38 19.49
N GLY A 30 -7.59 -12.92 19.09
CA GLY A 30 -6.67 -12.22 19.96
C GLY A 30 -6.98 -10.73 19.86
N CYS A 31 -7.22 -10.08 21.00
CA CYS A 31 -7.29 -8.63 21.11
C CYS A 31 -5.98 -8.03 20.58
N SER A 32 -5.96 -7.66 19.30
CA SER A 32 -4.83 -6.99 18.67
C SER A 32 -4.71 -5.59 19.27
N ARG A 33 -3.98 -5.47 20.37
CA ARG A 33 -3.39 -4.18 20.72
C ARG A 33 -2.39 -3.90 19.61
N ALA A 34 -2.64 -2.88 18.80
CA ALA A 34 -1.65 -2.37 17.87
C ALA A 34 -0.39 -2.05 18.68
N ILE A 35 0.75 -2.61 18.27
CA ILE A 35 2.04 -2.20 18.80
C ILE A 35 2.30 -0.82 18.17
N ASP A 36 2.32 0.21 19.01
CA ASP A 36 2.69 1.56 18.60
C ASP A 36 4.14 1.49 18.07
N GLY A 37 4.32 1.74 16.76
CA GLY A 37 5.63 1.74 16.10
C GLY A 37 5.92 0.66 15.07
N THR A 38 5.05 -0.34 14.85
CA THR A 38 5.16 -1.24 13.68
C THR A 38 4.23 -0.76 12.56
N PRO A 39 4.73 -0.42 11.35
CA PRO A 39 3.89 -0.09 10.22
C PRO A 39 2.99 -1.29 9.90
N VAL A 40 1.70 -1.16 10.16
CA VAL A 40 0.70 -2.12 9.69
C VAL A 40 0.51 -1.88 8.20
N ALA A 41 0.86 -2.87 7.37
CA ALA A 41 0.56 -2.82 5.96
C ALA A 41 -0.95 -2.73 5.77
N THR A 42 -1.43 -1.65 5.13
CA THR A 42 -2.81 -1.56 4.65
C THR A 42 -3.11 -2.79 3.79
N PRO A 43 -4.21 -3.52 4.00
CA PRO A 43 -4.62 -4.59 3.09
C PRO A 43 -4.84 -4.00 1.68
N GLY A 44 -3.87 -4.19 0.79
CA GLY A 44 -3.77 -3.52 -0.52
C GLY A 44 -2.33 -3.07 -0.85
N GLU A 45 -1.53 -2.76 0.17
CA GLU A 45 -0.14 -2.32 0.08
C GLU A 45 0.85 -3.51 0.17
N ALA A 46 0.55 -4.61 -0.50
CA ALA A 46 1.58 -5.62 -0.77
C ALA A 46 2.55 -4.98 -1.79
N GLY A 47 3.66 -4.45 -1.27
CA GLY A 47 4.58 -3.53 -1.93
C GLY A 47 4.84 -3.82 -3.40
N ILE A 48 4.43 -2.89 -4.25
CA ILE A 48 5.03 -2.71 -5.56
C ILE A 48 6.43 -2.18 -5.28
N GLY A 49 7.45 -3.05 -5.32
CA GLY A 49 8.89 -2.75 -5.29
C GLY A 49 9.40 -1.66 -4.33
N ALA A 50 10.30 -1.97 -3.40
CA ALA A 50 10.97 -0.91 -2.64
C ALA A 50 11.99 -0.13 -3.51
N GLY A 51 11.92 1.20 -3.49
CA GLY A 51 13.00 2.09 -3.95
C GLY A 51 13.49 1.83 -5.39
N ALA A 52 14.75 1.43 -5.55
CA ALA A 52 15.42 1.27 -6.86
C ALA A 52 14.69 0.31 -7.82
N ALA A 53 13.90 -0.65 -7.30
CA ALA A 53 13.07 -1.51 -8.14
C ALA A 53 11.99 -0.72 -8.91
N LEU A 54 11.48 0.37 -8.33
CA LEU A 54 10.49 1.24 -8.97
C LEU A 54 11.07 2.08 -10.11
N LEU A 55 12.38 2.35 -10.08
CA LEU A 55 13.05 3.12 -11.14
C LEU A 55 13.09 2.36 -12.47
N GLU A 56 12.99 1.03 -12.42
CA GLU A 56 12.92 0.17 -13.60
C GLU A 56 11.48 -0.09 -14.08
N THR A 57 10.47 0.49 -13.41
CA THR A 57 9.07 0.38 -13.82
C THR A 57 8.93 0.88 -15.25
N THR A 58 8.38 0.03 -16.12
CA THR A 58 8.15 0.35 -17.53
C THR A 58 6.80 1.04 -17.73
N CYS A 59 6.63 1.75 -18.85
CA CYS A 59 5.35 2.38 -19.20
C CYS A 59 4.20 1.36 -19.30
N ARG A 60 4.46 0.13 -19.77
CA ARG A 60 3.48 -0.96 -19.83
C ARG A 60 2.95 -1.33 -18.44
N GLU A 61 3.82 -1.37 -17.45
CA GLU A 61 3.46 -1.68 -16.06
C GLU A 61 2.80 -0.49 -15.37
N TYR A 62 3.25 0.72 -15.68
CA TYR A 62 2.81 1.95 -15.05
C TYR A 62 1.38 2.38 -15.44
N VAL A 63 1.01 2.24 -16.72
CA VAL A 63 -0.32 2.63 -17.22
C VAL A 63 -1.47 1.92 -16.50
N PRO A 64 -1.46 0.61 -16.22
CA PRO A 64 -2.55 -0.03 -15.48
C PRO A 64 -2.50 0.21 -13.96
N MET A 65 -1.43 0.80 -13.41
CA MET A 65 -1.36 1.07 -11.96
C MET A 65 -2.43 2.04 -11.49
N GLY A 66 -2.87 1.86 -10.24
CA GLY A 66 -3.68 2.84 -9.52
C GLY A 66 -2.86 4.09 -9.14
N GLN A 67 -3.56 5.13 -8.71
CA GLN A 67 -2.94 6.42 -8.33
C GLN A 67 -1.84 6.26 -7.28
N SER A 68 -2.03 5.41 -6.26
CA SER A 68 -1.04 5.16 -5.20
C SER A 68 0.26 4.57 -5.74
N GLY A 69 0.19 3.49 -6.53
CA GLY A 69 1.38 2.87 -7.13
C GLY A 69 2.10 3.81 -8.09
N ARG A 70 1.36 4.59 -8.89
CA ARG A 70 1.96 5.61 -9.76
C ARG A 70 2.72 6.68 -8.98
N ARG A 71 2.15 7.13 -7.85
CA ARG A 71 2.79 8.09 -6.95
C ARG A 71 4.07 7.52 -6.35
N GLU A 72 4.10 6.25 -5.95
CA GLU A 72 5.29 5.59 -5.40
C GLU A 72 6.45 5.59 -6.41
N VAL A 73 6.18 5.29 -7.68
CA VAL A 73 7.17 5.39 -8.76
C VAL A 73 7.70 6.83 -8.89
N MET A 74 6.83 7.84 -8.82
CA MET A 74 7.25 9.25 -8.88
C MET A 74 8.09 9.66 -7.66
N VAL A 75 7.74 9.21 -6.46
CA VAL A 75 8.55 9.44 -5.26
C VAL A 75 9.96 8.86 -5.46
N ALA A 76 10.07 7.62 -5.94
CA ALA A 76 11.36 7.00 -6.22
C ALA A 76 12.18 7.80 -7.26
N ILE A 77 11.54 8.28 -8.34
CA ILE A 77 12.20 9.13 -9.36
C ILE A 77 12.65 10.48 -8.76
N GLY A 78 11.85 11.07 -7.87
CA GLY A 78 12.19 12.28 -7.14
C GLY A 78 13.42 12.09 -6.24
N GLU A 79 13.44 11.00 -5.47
CA GLU A 79 14.55 10.61 -4.60
C GLU A 79 15.83 10.29 -5.38
N ALA A 80 15.70 9.76 -6.60
CA ALA A 80 16.82 9.53 -7.51
C ALA A 80 17.44 10.81 -8.08
N GLY A 81 16.90 11.99 -7.76
CA GLY A 81 17.50 13.28 -8.04
C GLY A 81 16.69 14.21 -8.94
N ASN A 82 15.49 13.81 -9.38
CA ASN A 82 14.63 14.69 -10.16
C ASN A 82 13.84 15.65 -9.25
N ARG A 83 14.39 16.85 -9.03
CA ARG A 83 13.80 17.88 -8.16
C ARG A 83 12.39 18.32 -8.56
N LEU A 84 12.06 18.30 -9.86
CA LEU A 84 10.72 18.69 -10.32
C LEU A 84 9.69 17.62 -9.94
N VAL A 85 10.06 16.35 -10.10
CA VAL A 85 9.21 15.22 -9.69
C VAL A 85 9.08 15.19 -8.17
N ALA A 86 10.18 15.39 -7.44
CA ALA A 86 10.18 15.45 -5.98
C ALA A 86 9.30 16.57 -5.41
N ALA A 87 9.20 17.71 -6.10
CA ALA A 87 8.38 18.84 -5.66
C ALA A 87 6.86 18.53 -5.69
N ASN A 88 6.41 17.66 -6.60
CA ASN A 88 5.00 17.27 -6.68
C ASN A 88 4.79 15.89 -7.35
N PRO A 89 5.00 14.78 -6.63
CA PRO A 89 4.92 13.44 -7.21
C PRO A 89 3.50 13.08 -7.71
N ASP A 90 2.45 13.59 -7.07
CA ASP A 90 1.06 13.34 -7.47
C ASP A 90 0.72 14.00 -8.82
N LEU A 91 1.21 15.22 -9.07
CA LEU A 91 1.09 15.88 -10.37
C LEU A 91 1.83 15.07 -11.44
N TRP A 92 3.09 14.73 -11.17
CA TRP A 92 3.93 14.01 -12.12
C TRP A 92 3.41 12.60 -12.39
N ALA A 93 2.66 12.00 -11.46
CA ALA A 93 2.05 10.70 -11.66
C ALA A 93 1.06 10.70 -12.84
N GLY A 94 0.24 11.76 -12.94
CA GLY A 94 -0.69 11.97 -14.04
C GLY A 94 0.02 12.31 -15.36
N VAL A 95 1.03 13.18 -15.30
CA VAL A 95 1.83 13.56 -16.48
C VAL A 95 2.53 12.34 -17.07
N ALA A 96 3.20 11.54 -16.24
CA ALA A 96 3.86 10.31 -16.67
C ALA A 96 2.87 9.32 -17.30
N ALA A 97 1.64 9.21 -16.79
CA ALA A 97 0.62 8.32 -17.36
C ALA A 97 0.21 8.78 -18.77
N ALA A 98 0.05 10.09 -18.96
CA ALA A 98 -0.23 10.66 -20.27
C ALA A 98 0.94 10.44 -21.25
N LEU A 99 2.18 10.70 -20.81
CA LEU A 99 3.38 10.51 -21.65
C LEU A 99 3.57 9.04 -22.04
N CYS A 100 3.36 8.10 -21.11
CA CYS A 100 3.48 6.66 -21.34
C CYS A 100 2.44 6.11 -22.34
N THR A 101 1.40 6.86 -22.69
CA THR A 101 0.46 6.45 -23.77
C THR A 101 1.09 6.59 -25.16
N PHE A 102 2.12 7.42 -25.31
CA PHE A 102 2.83 7.66 -26.57
C PHE A 102 4.22 7.04 -26.61
N ALA A 103 4.81 6.74 -25.45
CA ALA A 103 6.14 6.14 -25.35
C ALA A 103 6.14 4.66 -25.74
N ASP A 104 7.33 4.10 -26.01
CA ASP A 104 7.49 2.64 -26.14
C ASP A 104 7.03 1.96 -24.84
N PRO A 105 6.21 0.89 -24.90
CA PRO A 105 5.72 0.23 -23.69
C PRO A 105 6.81 -0.30 -22.76
N SER A 106 7.98 -0.62 -23.31
CA SER A 106 9.14 -1.15 -22.57
C SER A 106 10.04 -0.04 -22.03
N ALA A 107 9.76 1.23 -22.36
CA ALA A 107 10.53 2.36 -21.87
C ALA A 107 10.36 2.51 -20.35
N PRO A 108 11.45 2.65 -19.58
CA PRO A 108 11.38 2.99 -18.16
C PRO A 108 10.71 4.35 -17.97
N VAL A 109 9.80 4.45 -17.01
CA VAL A 109 9.05 5.68 -16.73
C VAL A 109 9.99 6.84 -16.38
N LYS A 110 11.08 6.55 -15.65
CA LYS A 110 12.11 7.56 -15.32
C LYS A 110 12.65 8.24 -16.58
N ASP A 111 12.92 7.47 -17.63
CA ASP A 111 13.52 7.96 -18.86
C ASP A 111 12.50 8.83 -19.63
N VAL A 112 11.23 8.41 -19.67
CA VAL A 112 10.14 9.19 -20.27
C VAL A 112 9.94 10.53 -19.58
N VAL A 113 9.99 10.55 -18.24
CA VAL A 113 9.77 11.78 -17.45
C VAL A 113 10.97 12.72 -17.50
N THR A 114 12.20 12.20 -17.55
CA THR A 114 13.42 13.02 -17.62
C THR A 114 13.81 13.42 -19.04
N GLY A 115 13.07 12.96 -20.07
CA GLY A 115 13.44 13.17 -21.47
C GLY A 115 14.69 12.38 -21.88
N GLY A 116 14.97 11.28 -21.19
CA GLY A 116 16.04 10.34 -21.50
C GLY A 116 15.76 9.64 -22.82
N VAL A 117 16.26 10.21 -23.90
CA VAL A 117 16.36 9.55 -25.20
C VAL A 117 17.27 8.32 -25.08
N ARG A 118 16.74 7.15 -25.43
CA ARG A 118 17.54 6.04 -25.95
C ARG A 118 17.32 5.97 -27.45
#